data_AF-A0A8B6H3K5-F1
#
_entry.id   AF-A0A8B6H3K5-F1
#
_cell.length_a   1.000
_cell.length_b   1.000
_cell.length_c   1.000
_cell.angle_alpha   90.00
_cell.angle_beta   90.00
_cell.angle_gamma   90.00
#
_symmetry.space_group_name_H-M   'P 1'
#
loop_
_entity.id
_entity.type
_entity.pdbx_description
1 polymer ?
#
loop_
_entity_poly.entity_id
_entity_poly.type
_entity_poly.pdbx_seq_one_letter_code
_entity_poly.pdbx_strand_id
1 'polypeptide(L)'
;MAPLSEEEENYVRLALLLKGVTPRAVRTFFDREFPPTYLPSTLNTNYNTLWDLKLKRVINQAQWNLLIPRNDQFQKQIADWKKKDKMFVSTRASDYVMECLQDNSCVTLTAPSGAGKSFIARHRALTLQKAGYKVVPVITNQMILEIIINQVNRQS
;
A
#
# COMPACT_ATOMS: atom_id res chain seq x y z
N MET A 1 -24.22 -8.08 38.20
CA MET A 1 -23.46 -7.66 36.99
C MET A 1 -22.05 -7.36 37.44
N ALA A 2 -21.03 -7.95 36.81
CA ALA A 2 -19.64 -7.61 37.12
C ALA A 2 -19.38 -6.15 36.71
N PRO A 3 -18.58 -5.38 37.47
CA PRO A 3 -18.18 -4.04 37.05
C PRO A 3 -17.37 -4.15 35.74
N LEU A 4 -17.69 -3.31 34.77
CA LEU A 4 -16.91 -3.20 33.53
C LEU A 4 -15.50 -2.68 33.87
N SER A 5 -14.51 -3.17 33.14
CA SER A 5 -13.17 -2.57 33.17
C SER A 5 -13.18 -1.14 32.62
N GLU A 6 -12.18 -0.33 32.97
CA GLU A 6 -12.03 1.03 32.43
C GLU A 6 -12.02 1.05 30.89
N GLU A 7 -11.41 0.05 30.25
CA GLU A 7 -11.39 -0.08 28.78
C GLU A 7 -12.79 -0.34 28.21
N GLU A 8 -13.56 -1.23 28.84
CA GLU A 8 -14.93 -1.53 28.40
C GLU A 8 -15.86 -0.33 28.61
N GLU A 9 -15.71 0.40 29.71
CA GLU A 9 -16.46 1.62 29.96
C GLU A 9 -16.12 2.71 28.93
N ASN A 10 -14.84 2.90 28.63
CA ASN A 10 -14.37 3.85 27.62
C ASN A 10 -14.87 3.48 26.22
N TYR A 11 -14.87 2.20 25.87
CA TYR A 11 -15.42 1.72 24.60
C TYR A 11 -16.93 2.02 24.49
N VAL A 12 -17.70 1.75 25.54
CA VAL A 12 -19.15 2.02 25.57
C VAL A 12 -19.43 3.51 25.44
N ARG A 13 -18.68 4.36 26.15
CA ARG A 13 -18.78 5.82 26.04
C ARG A 13 -18.47 6.30 24.61
N LEU A 14 -17.41 5.79 23.99
CA LEU A 14 -17.06 6.12 22.61
C LEU A 14 -18.12 5.65 21.61
N ALA A 15 -18.65 4.44 21.77
CA ALA A 15 -19.71 3.90 20.92
C ALA A 15 -21.01 4.72 21.03
N LEU A 16 -21.36 5.16 22.24
CA LEU A 16 -22.48 6.07 22.49
C LEU A 16 -22.23 7.44 21.88
N LEU A 17 -21.01 7.97 21.95
CA LEU A 17 -20.65 9.22 21.28
C LEU A 17 -20.74 9.10 19.76
N LEU A 18 -20.28 7.99 19.18
CA LEU A 18 -20.31 7.75 17.73
C LEU A 18 -21.73 7.49 17.18
N LYS A 19 -22.61 6.89 17.97
CA LYS A 19 -24.01 6.61 17.58
C LYS A 19 -24.98 7.75 17.94
N GLY A 20 -24.77 8.42 19.07
CA GLY A 20 -25.69 9.40 19.64
C GLY A 20 -25.30 10.86 19.39
N VAL A 21 -24.00 11.17 19.30
CA VAL A 21 -23.53 12.50 18.90
C VAL A 21 -23.27 12.46 17.40
N THR A 22 -23.69 13.51 16.68
CA THR A 22 -23.52 13.54 15.22
C THR A 22 -22.08 13.16 14.84
N PRO A 23 -21.87 12.21 13.90
CA PRO A 23 -20.54 11.79 13.48
C PRO A 23 -19.63 12.96 13.07
N ARG A 24 -20.24 14.08 12.67
CA ARG A 24 -19.56 15.32 12.31
C ARG A 24 -18.89 15.98 13.50
N ALA A 25 -19.54 16.13 14.65
CA ALA A 25 -18.93 16.78 15.83
C ALA A 25 -17.79 15.94 16.42
N VAL A 26 -17.98 14.62 16.49
CA VAL A 26 -16.93 13.68 16.91
C VAL A 26 -15.76 13.74 15.95
N ARG A 27 -16.03 13.72 14.63
CA ARG A 27 -14.99 13.85 13.60
C ARG A 27 -14.27 15.19 13.68
N THR A 28 -14.95 16.32 13.92
CA THR A 28 -14.31 17.62 14.11
C THR A 28 -13.40 17.67 15.34
N PHE A 29 -13.80 17.01 16.45
CA PHE A 29 -12.93 16.89 17.62
C PHE A 29 -11.71 16.03 17.34
N PHE A 30 -11.90 14.85 16.72
CA PHE A 30 -10.79 13.98 16.33
C PHE A 30 -9.85 14.64 15.31
N ASP A 31 -10.38 15.34 14.31
CA ASP A 31 -9.58 16.06 13.31
C ASP A 31 -8.85 17.26 13.92
N ARG A 32 -9.30 17.77 15.08
CA ARG A 32 -8.61 18.82 15.84
C ARG A 32 -7.48 18.26 16.68
N GLU A 33 -7.72 17.17 17.42
CA GLU A 33 -6.72 16.54 18.30
C GLU A 33 -5.71 15.68 17.51
N PHE A 34 -6.17 15.03 16.44
CA PHE A 34 -5.38 14.20 15.54
C PHE A 34 -5.60 14.64 14.08
N PRO A 35 -4.96 15.74 13.64
CA PRO A 35 -5.17 16.26 12.31
C PRO A 35 -4.83 15.24 11.22
N PRO A 36 -5.63 15.16 10.14
CA PRO A 36 -5.40 14.21 9.04
C PRO A 36 -4.05 14.43 8.34
N THR A 37 -3.42 15.59 8.51
CA THR A 37 -2.06 15.90 8.04
C THR A 37 -0.96 15.11 8.76
N TYR A 38 -1.15 14.77 10.04
CA TYR A 38 -0.17 13.99 10.81
C TYR A 38 -0.48 12.50 10.82
N LEU A 39 -1.66 12.10 10.35
CA LEU A 39 -2.09 10.71 10.32
C LEU A 39 -1.06 9.79 9.62
N PRO A 40 -0.49 10.13 8.44
CA PRO A 40 0.50 9.28 7.78
C PRO A 40 1.80 9.15 8.59
N SER A 41 2.29 10.25 9.15
CA SER A 41 3.50 10.24 9.99
C SER A 41 3.31 9.44 11.28
N THR A 42 2.16 9.59 11.93
CA THR A 42 1.84 8.90 13.19
C THR A 42 1.62 7.40 12.96
N LEU A 43 0.97 7.01 11.87
CA LEU A 43 0.83 5.61 11.48
C LEU A 43 2.18 4.97 11.17
N ASN A 44 3.08 5.69 10.49
CA ASN A 44 4.41 5.20 10.16
C ASN A 44 5.28 5.02 11.42
N THR A 45 5.26 5.98 12.35
CA THR A 45 5.98 5.89 13.63
C THR A 45 5.51 4.69 14.48
N ASN A 46 4.21 4.39 14.44
CA ASN A 46 3.60 3.30 15.23
C ASN A 46 3.44 1.99 14.44
N TYR A 47 4.05 1.87 13.26
CA TYR A 47 3.85 0.75 12.35
C TYR A 47 4.14 -0.61 13.00
N ASN A 48 5.23 -0.71 13.78
CA ASN A 48 5.63 -1.96 14.43
C ASN A 48 4.61 -2.40 15.49
N THR A 49 4.07 -1.46 16.25
CA THR A 49 3.02 -1.70 17.24
C THR A 49 1.73 -2.15 16.57
N LEU A 50 1.33 -1.50 15.46
CA LEU A 50 0.17 -1.90 14.68
C LEU A 50 0.35 -3.30 14.09
N TRP A 51 1.55 -3.62 13.60
CA TRP A 51 1.86 -4.95 13.07
C TRP A 51 1.76 -6.05 14.12
N ASP A 52 2.26 -5.78 15.34
CA ASP A 52 2.14 -6.71 16.47
C ASP A 52 0.66 -6.91 16.87
N LEU A 53 -0.14 -5.85 16.88
CA LEU A 53 -1.59 -5.93 17.12
C LEU A 53 -2.34 -6.71 16.02
N LYS A 54 -1.86 -6.65 14.77
CA LYS A 54 -2.38 -7.48 13.68
C LYS A 54 -2.06 -8.95 13.90
N LEU A 55 -0.82 -9.26 14.28
CA LEU A 55 -0.40 -10.63 14.58
C LEU A 55 -1.19 -11.22 15.75
N LYS A 56 -1.47 -10.39 16.76
CA LYS A 56 -2.31 -10.71 17.92
C LYS A 56 -3.82 -10.74 17.61
N ARG A 57 -4.23 -10.52 16.35
CA ARG A 57 -5.63 -10.49 15.88
C ARG A 57 -6.53 -9.45 16.55
N VAL A 58 -5.95 -8.45 17.22
CA VAL A 58 -6.68 -7.31 17.77
C VAL A 58 -7.16 -6.41 16.62
N ILE A 59 -6.35 -6.27 15.57
CA ILE A 59 -6.71 -5.58 14.33
C ILE A 59 -7.00 -6.61 13.24
N ASN A 60 -8.23 -6.61 12.73
CA ASN A 60 -8.62 -7.48 11.63
C ASN A 60 -8.16 -6.92 10.26
N GLN A 61 -8.25 -7.74 9.21
CA GLN A 61 -7.74 -7.35 7.89
C GLN A 61 -8.47 -6.16 7.25
N ALA A 62 -9.76 -5.97 7.54
CA ALA A 62 -10.52 -4.82 7.05
C ALA A 62 -10.07 -3.51 7.72
N GLN A 63 -9.88 -3.53 9.03
CA GLN A 63 -9.33 -2.41 9.81
C GLN A 63 -7.89 -2.10 9.39
N TRP A 64 -7.08 -3.13 9.13
CA TRP A 64 -5.71 -2.96 8.63
C TRP A 64 -5.67 -2.24 7.28
N ASN A 65 -6.57 -2.62 6.35
CA ASN A 65 -6.66 -1.99 5.04
C ASN A 65 -7.13 -0.52 5.11
N LEU A 66 -7.90 -0.16 6.14
CA LEU A 66 -8.31 1.22 6.41
C LEU A 66 -7.17 2.07 7.00
N LEU A 67 -6.41 1.49 7.93
CA LEU A 67 -5.29 2.17 8.61
C LEU A 67 -4.08 2.33 7.68
N ILE A 68 -3.76 1.31 6.89
CA ILE A 68 -2.66 1.33 5.94
C ILE A 68 -3.24 0.99 4.57
N PRO A 69 -3.68 2.01 3.81
CA PRO A 69 -4.13 1.81 2.45
C PRO A 69 -3.01 1.14 1.66
N ARG A 70 -3.30 0.02 0.97
CA ARG A 70 -2.29 -0.80 0.29
C ARG A 70 -1.42 -0.06 -0.73
N ASN A 71 -1.81 1.15 -1.11
CA ASN A 71 -0.99 2.05 -1.90
C ASN A 71 0.37 2.33 -1.21
N ASP A 72 0.41 2.48 0.12
CA ASP A 72 1.64 2.80 0.87
C ASP A 72 2.60 1.61 1.00
N GLN A 73 2.07 0.37 0.95
CA GLN A 73 2.91 -0.83 0.93
C GLN A 73 3.79 -0.87 -0.33
N PHE A 74 3.23 -0.48 -1.47
CA PHE A 74 4.00 -0.41 -2.72
C PHE A 74 4.92 0.80 -2.77
N GLN A 75 4.57 1.92 -2.11
CA GLN A 75 5.42 3.12 -2.10
C GLN A 75 6.80 2.83 -1.52
N LYS A 76 6.88 2.10 -0.41
CA LYS A 76 8.17 1.72 0.20
C LYS A 76 9.00 0.86 -0.77
N GLN A 77 8.37 -0.10 -1.43
CA GLN A 77 9.04 -0.98 -2.40
C GLN A 77 9.51 -0.21 -3.63
N ILE A 78 8.69 0.69 -4.17
CA ILE A 78 9.05 1.55 -5.31
C ILE A 78 10.16 2.54 -4.91
N ALA A 79 10.16 3.06 -3.68
CA ALA A 79 11.23 3.91 -3.17
C ALA A 79 12.58 3.16 -3.14
N ASP A 80 12.58 1.90 -2.67
CA ASP A 80 13.75 1.04 -2.72
C ASP A 80 14.23 0.78 -4.16
N TRP A 81 13.29 0.62 -5.11
CA TRP A 81 13.64 0.51 -6.53
C TRP A 81 14.34 1.77 -7.01
N LYS A 82 13.78 2.95 -6.74
CA LYS A 82 14.38 4.25 -7.12
C LYS A 82 15.77 4.44 -6.53
N LYS A 83 16.01 4.00 -5.30
CA LYS A 83 17.34 4.08 -4.66
C LYS A 83 18.36 3.20 -5.38
N LYS A 84 17.99 1.96 -5.72
CA LYS A 84 18.85 1.01 -6.44
C LYS A 84 19.04 1.38 -7.91
N ASP A 85 18.05 2.01 -8.53
CA ASP A 85 18.07 2.45 -9.92
C ASP A 85 19.13 3.52 -10.19
N LYS A 86 19.63 4.22 -9.15
CA LYS A 86 20.76 5.15 -9.27
C LYS A 86 22.04 4.50 -9.79
N MET A 87 22.18 3.18 -9.62
CA MET A 87 23.32 2.40 -10.11
C MET A 87 23.05 1.73 -11.45
N PHE A 88 21.91 2.03 -12.09
CA PHE A 88 21.55 1.44 -13.37
C PHE A 88 22.51 1.89 -14.47
N VAL A 89 22.94 0.94 -15.30
CA VAL A 89 23.72 1.17 -16.51
C VAL A 89 22.95 0.60 -17.68
N SER A 90 22.74 1.40 -18.73
CA SER A 90 22.03 0.90 -19.91
C SER A 90 22.84 -0.17 -20.62
N THR A 91 22.14 -1.19 -21.10
CA THR A 91 22.68 -2.31 -21.87
C THR A 91 21.80 -2.56 -23.07
N ARG A 92 22.34 -3.23 -24.09
CA ARG A 92 21.55 -3.67 -25.26
C ARG A 92 20.31 -4.47 -24.84
N ALA A 93 20.46 -5.34 -23.83
CA ALA A 93 19.35 -6.13 -23.32
C ALA A 93 18.25 -5.27 -22.68
N SER A 94 18.62 -4.23 -21.92
CA SER A 94 17.61 -3.35 -21.31
C SER A 94 16.89 -2.52 -22.36
N ASP A 95 17.59 -2.03 -23.39
CA ASP A 95 17.02 -1.20 -24.46
C ASP A 95 16.04 -2.00 -25.31
N TYR A 96 16.41 -3.23 -25.67
CA TYR A 96 15.52 -4.16 -26.37
C TYR A 96 14.21 -4.43 -25.63
N VAL A 97 14.23 -4.52 -24.29
CA VAL A 97 12.99 -4.70 -23.51
C VAL A 97 12.02 -3.52 -23.68
N MET A 98 12.52 -2.29 -23.88
CA MET A 98 11.63 -1.15 -24.12
C MET A 98 11.03 -1.15 -25.52
N GLU A 99 11.83 -1.53 -26.52
CA GLU A 99 11.32 -1.72 -27.88
C GLU A 99 10.19 -2.75 -27.87
N CYS A 100 10.41 -3.91 -27.22
CA CYS A 100 9.36 -4.92 -27.06
C CYS A 100 8.13 -4.38 -26.32
N LEU A 101 8.28 -3.55 -25.27
CA LEU A 101 7.15 -2.98 -24.53
C LEU A 101 6.37 -1.92 -25.33
N GLN A 102 6.99 -1.27 -26.31
CA GLN A 102 6.31 -0.31 -27.18
C GLN A 102 5.39 -1.02 -28.18
N ASP A 103 5.84 -2.17 -28.69
CA ASP A 103 5.10 -2.93 -29.70
C ASP A 103 4.16 -3.99 -29.09
N ASN A 104 4.32 -4.34 -27.81
CA ASN A 104 3.58 -5.43 -27.17
C ASN A 104 2.95 -5.01 -25.84
N SER A 105 1.78 -5.59 -25.54
CA SER A 105 1.06 -5.38 -24.28
C SER A 105 1.69 -6.09 -23.07
N CYS A 106 2.62 -7.04 -23.30
CA CYS A 106 3.28 -7.82 -22.26
C CYS A 106 4.66 -8.29 -22.72
N VAL A 107 5.60 -8.39 -21.79
CA VAL A 107 6.96 -8.91 -22.03
C VAL A 107 7.34 -9.88 -20.92
N THR A 108 7.92 -11.02 -21.30
CA THR A 108 8.47 -12.02 -20.37
C THR A 108 10.01 -12.00 -20.44
N LEU A 109 10.67 -11.83 -19.29
CA LEU A 109 12.13 -11.81 -19.22
C LEU A 109 12.69 -13.18 -18.80
N THR A 110 13.45 -13.82 -19.70
CA THR A 110 14.11 -15.12 -19.45
C THR A 110 15.63 -14.95 -19.48
N ALA A 111 16.32 -15.54 -18.49
CA ALA A 111 17.79 -15.53 -18.34
C ALA A 111 18.18 -16.40 -17.14
N PRO A 112 19.47 -16.78 -16.99
CA PRO A 112 19.99 -17.45 -15.80
C PRO A 112 19.78 -16.63 -14.51
N SER A 113 19.81 -17.30 -13.34
CA SER A 113 19.75 -16.62 -12.03
C SER A 113 20.90 -15.61 -11.91
N GLY A 114 20.64 -14.45 -11.27
CA GLY A 114 21.64 -13.39 -11.13
C GLY A 114 21.84 -12.47 -12.34
N ALA A 115 21.32 -12.81 -13.52
CA ALA A 115 21.49 -12.02 -14.76
C ALA A 115 20.77 -10.64 -14.79
N GLY A 116 20.20 -10.18 -13.67
CA GLY A 116 19.59 -8.85 -13.58
C GLY A 116 18.15 -8.72 -14.10
N LYS A 117 17.45 -9.81 -14.44
CA LYS A 117 16.04 -9.79 -14.93
C LYS A 117 15.12 -8.87 -14.12
N SER A 118 15.07 -9.09 -12.80
CA SER A 118 14.22 -8.30 -11.90
C SER A 118 14.69 -6.84 -11.80
N PHE A 119 15.97 -6.56 -12.02
CA PHE A 119 16.50 -5.21 -12.02
C PHE A 119 16.04 -4.45 -13.27
N ILE A 120 16.17 -5.07 -14.46
CA ILE A 120 15.69 -4.50 -15.72
C ILE A 120 14.18 -4.25 -15.67
N ALA A 121 13.38 -5.22 -15.20
CA ALA A 121 11.94 -5.07 -15.05
C ALA A 121 11.57 -3.86 -14.18
N ARG A 122 12.26 -3.68 -13.04
CA ARG A 122 12.03 -2.55 -12.13
C ARG A 122 12.45 -1.23 -12.76
N HIS A 123 13.60 -1.17 -13.42
CA HIS A 123 14.07 0.01 -14.13
C HIS A 123 13.06 0.47 -15.20
N ARG A 124 12.55 -0.47 -16.01
CA ARG A 124 11.55 -0.16 -17.05
C ARG A 124 10.20 0.22 -16.46
N ALA A 125 9.78 -0.43 -15.37
CA ALA A 125 8.60 0.01 -14.62
C ALA A 125 8.75 1.47 -14.13
N LEU A 126 9.90 1.84 -13.56
CA LEU A 126 10.16 3.23 -13.15
C LEU A 126 10.20 4.21 -14.33
N THR A 127 10.67 3.77 -15.50
CA THR A 127 10.65 4.58 -16.73
C THR A 127 9.21 4.86 -17.16
N LEU A 128 8.35 3.85 -17.16
CA LEU A 128 6.92 4.02 -17.42
C LEU A 128 6.24 4.88 -16.35
N GLN A 129 6.63 4.77 -15.08
CA GLN A 129 6.14 5.66 -14.03
C GLN A 129 6.42 7.14 -14.33
N LYS A 130 7.63 7.45 -14.83
CA LYS A 130 8.00 8.82 -15.23
C LYS A 130 7.20 9.29 -16.45
N ALA A 131 6.82 8.38 -17.35
CA ALA A 131 5.93 8.66 -18.49
C ALA A 131 4.44 8.79 -18.09
N GLY A 132 4.10 8.71 -16.80
CA GLY A 132 2.74 8.92 -16.29
C GLY A 132 1.94 7.63 -16.05
N TYR A 133 2.52 6.46 -16.28
CA TYR A 133 1.83 5.19 -16.03
C TYR A 133 1.79 4.84 -14.54
N LYS A 134 0.66 4.29 -14.10
CA LYS A 134 0.54 3.74 -12.75
C LYS A 134 1.27 2.39 -12.66
N VAL A 135 2.34 2.33 -11.86
CA VAL A 135 3.08 1.09 -11.59
C VAL A 135 2.53 0.39 -10.35
N VAL A 136 2.21 -0.89 -10.49
CA VAL A 136 1.76 -1.76 -9.39
C VAL A 136 2.64 -3.01 -9.36
N PRO A 137 3.52 -3.17 -8.35
CA PRO A 137 4.28 -4.40 -8.15
C PRO A 137 3.34 -5.57 -7.84
N VAL A 138 3.49 -6.68 -8.57
CA VAL A 138 2.72 -7.90 -8.35
C VAL A 138 3.68 -9.05 -8.10
N ILE A 139 3.59 -9.68 -6.92
CA ILE A 139 4.53 -10.70 -6.47
C ILE A 139 3.82 -12.05 -6.23
N THR A 140 2.50 -12.03 -5.98
CA THR A 140 1.71 -13.23 -5.69
C THR A 140 0.47 -13.32 -6.57
N ASN A 141 0.03 -14.54 -6.85
CA ASN A 141 -1.18 -14.81 -7.65
C ASN A 141 -2.43 -14.16 -7.03
N GLN A 142 -2.46 -14.03 -5.71
CA GLN A 142 -3.56 -13.40 -4.97
C GLN A 142 -3.70 -11.91 -5.30
N MET A 143 -2.58 -11.22 -5.57
CA MET A 143 -2.59 -9.82 -5.99
C MET A 143 -3.12 -9.63 -7.42
N ILE A 144 -2.92 -10.60 -8.31
CA ILE A 144 -3.44 -10.56 -9.68
C ILE A 144 -4.96 -10.52 -9.67
N LEU A 145 -5.58 -11.41 -8.89
CA LEU A 145 -7.05 -11.49 -8.76
C LEU A 145 -7.64 -10.19 -8.22
N GLU A 146 -7.01 -9.59 -7.21
CA GLU A 146 -7.48 -8.33 -6.62
C GLU A 146 -7.36 -7.13 -7.58
N ILE A 147 -6.32 -7.09 -8.43
CA ILE A 147 -6.17 -6.02 -9.43
C ILE A 147 -7.27 -6.14 -10.48
N ILE A 148 -7.53 -7.35 -10.97
CA ILE A 148 -8.59 -7.61 -11.96
C ILE A 148 -9.95 -7.21 -11.40
N ILE A 149 -10.29 -7.64 -10.19
CA ILE A 149 -11.57 -7.28 -9.53
C ILE A 149 -11.72 -5.76 -9.39
N ASN A 150 -10.66 -5.06 -8.98
CA ASN A 150 -10.71 -3.60 -8.82
C ASN A 150 -10.79 -2.82 -10.14
N GLN A 151 -10.30 -3.38 -11.25
CA GLN A 151 -10.46 -2.77 -12.57
C GLN A 151 -11.89 -2.97 -13.10
N VAL A 152 -12.48 -4.15 -12.89
CA VAL A 152 -13.87 -4.45 -13.25
C VAL A 152 -14.85 -3.54 -12.49
N ASN A 153 -14.66 -3.36 -11.18
CA ASN A 153 -15.52 -2.53 -10.33
C ASN A 153 -15.41 -1.01 -10.59
N ARG A 154 -14.41 -0.54 -11.35
CA ARG A 154 -14.28 0.88 -11.73
C ARG A 154 -15.01 1.23 -13.03
N GLN A 155 -15.51 0.22 -13.75
CA GLN A 155 -16.22 0.37 -15.03
C GLN A 155 -17.75 0.23 -14.87
N SER A 156 -18.22 0.06 -13.64
CA SER A 156 -19.62 -0.05 -13.22
C SER A 156 -20.00 1.09 -12.30
#